data_AF-A0A8T5HTG6-F1
#
_entry.id   AF-A0A8T5HTG6-F1
#
_cell.length_a   1.000
_cell.length_b   1.000
_cell.length_c   1.000
_cell.angle_alpha   90.00
_cell.angle_beta   90.00
_cell.angle_gamma   90.00
#
_symmetry.space_group_name_H-M   'P 1'
#
loop_
_entity.id
_entity.type
_entity.pdbx_description
1 polymer ?
#
loop_
_entity_poly.entity_id
_entity_poly.type
_entity_poly.pdbx_seq_one_letter_code
_entity_poly.pdbx_strand_id
1 'polypeptide(L)'
;SWDEKYKDQGLVIIGVHTPEFEFEKDIDNVKSAMEKYGIEYIVVQDNNYKTWRNFKNRFWPRKYLIDSEGYIRFDHIGEGAYDQTEKVIQKLLSEIGTEVEEIPLSEMPDKTPKLPTTPELYAGYSFALPRGQDVGNSGGLNSKDTVDYVLSGETNRDVIYLQSSWHSNADNLEAKEDSAAIILDFLAGSVNIVADNLEEAVEMEVFIDGLYVSKEQAGEDVQFDGEKAFVIVDKPQLYNVFDGDHGEYNLKLVVKEGFTFHAFTFG
;
A
#
# COMPACT_ATOMS: atom_id res chain seq x y z
N SER A 1 -19.94 -4.46 6.90
CA SER A 1 -19.47 -3.33 6.04
C SER A 1 -20.68 -2.46 5.65
N TRP A 2 -20.49 -1.31 4.97
CA TRP A 2 -21.64 -0.54 4.45
C TRP A 2 -22.44 -1.31 3.39
N ASP A 3 -21.76 -2.12 2.57
CA ASP A 3 -22.41 -2.96 1.56
C ASP A 3 -23.44 -3.89 2.20
N GLU A 4 -23.01 -4.73 3.15
CA GLU A 4 -23.89 -5.67 3.86
C GLU A 4 -25.05 -4.97 4.56
N LYS A 5 -24.79 -3.77 5.10
CA LYS A 5 -25.72 -3.03 5.94
C LYS A 5 -26.82 -2.31 5.16
N TYR A 6 -26.52 -1.88 3.93
CA TYR A 6 -27.40 -1.00 3.15
C TYR A 6 -27.81 -1.57 1.78
N LYS A 7 -27.28 -2.73 1.35
CA LYS A 7 -27.58 -3.32 0.03
C LYS A 7 -29.07 -3.61 -0.18
N ASP A 8 -29.76 -4.07 0.86
CA ASP A 8 -31.20 -4.37 0.80
C ASP A 8 -32.07 -3.10 0.91
N GLN A 9 -31.45 -1.95 1.21
CA GLN A 9 -32.06 -0.65 1.41
C GLN A 9 -31.94 0.26 0.18
N GLY A 10 -31.19 -0.18 -0.85
CA GLY A 10 -30.99 0.54 -2.10
C GLY A 10 -29.56 1.02 -2.35
N LEU A 11 -28.61 0.76 -1.44
CA LEU A 11 -27.20 1.06 -1.72
C LEU A 11 -26.62 0.06 -2.71
N VAL A 12 -25.92 0.55 -3.72
CA VAL A 12 -25.10 -0.26 -4.61
C VAL A 12 -23.67 0.25 -4.53
N ILE A 13 -22.73 -0.62 -4.16
CA ILE A 13 -21.30 -0.31 -4.17
C ILE A 13 -20.67 -0.92 -5.43
N ILE A 14 -19.88 -0.11 -6.13
CA ILE A 14 -19.02 -0.55 -7.23
C ILE A 14 -17.59 -0.14 -6.88
N GLY A 15 -16.72 -1.12 -6.62
CA GLY A 15 -15.29 -0.91 -6.53
C GLY A 15 -14.70 -0.73 -7.92
N VAL A 16 -14.07 0.41 -8.21
CA VAL A 16 -13.32 0.59 -9.46
C VAL A 16 -11.85 0.33 -9.17
N HIS A 17 -11.41 -0.91 -9.39
CA HIS A 17 -10.01 -1.31 -9.22
C HIS A 17 -9.18 -0.73 -10.35
N THR A 18 -8.55 0.42 -10.10
CA THR A 18 -7.57 1.01 -11.01
C THR A 18 -6.20 0.62 -10.49
N PRO A 19 -5.40 -0.17 -11.24
CA PRO A 19 -4.11 -0.65 -10.77
C PRO A 19 -3.12 0.51 -10.63
N GLU A 20 -2.29 0.45 -9.60
CA GLU A 20 -1.09 1.25 -9.42
C GLU A 20 0.13 0.54 -10.02
N PHE A 21 0.22 -0.79 -9.86
CA PHE A 21 1.32 -1.62 -10.35
C PHE A 21 0.88 -2.59 -11.45
N GLU A 22 1.83 -3.11 -12.24
CA GLU A 22 1.51 -4.01 -13.36
C GLU A 22 0.87 -5.33 -12.90
N PHE A 23 1.31 -5.91 -11.78
CA PHE A 23 0.74 -7.15 -11.25
C PHE A 23 -0.74 -7.02 -10.83
N GLU A 24 -1.19 -5.80 -10.53
CA GLU A 24 -2.59 -5.52 -10.17
C GLU A 24 -3.53 -5.50 -11.39
N LYS A 25 -2.98 -5.61 -12.60
CA LYS A 25 -3.75 -5.84 -13.83
C LYS A 25 -4.16 -7.28 -14.01
N ASP A 26 -3.54 -8.21 -13.30
CA ASP A 26 -3.93 -9.61 -13.33
C ASP A 26 -5.26 -9.79 -12.58
N ILE A 27 -6.24 -10.39 -13.24
CA ILE A 27 -7.57 -10.59 -12.68
C ILE A 27 -7.55 -11.58 -11.51
N ASP A 28 -6.64 -12.56 -11.53
CA ASP A 28 -6.60 -13.59 -10.49
C ASP A 28 -5.98 -13.04 -9.21
N ASN A 29 -4.99 -12.14 -9.31
CA ASN A 29 -4.50 -11.36 -8.15
C ASN A 29 -5.61 -10.53 -7.52
N VAL A 30 -6.43 -9.84 -8.34
CA VAL A 30 -7.56 -9.04 -7.84
C VAL A 30 -8.60 -9.92 -7.15
N LYS A 31 -8.94 -11.09 -7.72
CA LYS A 31 -9.87 -12.03 -7.07
C LYS A 31 -9.34 -12.55 -5.74
N SER A 32 -8.07 -12.95 -5.67
CA SER A 32 -7.47 -13.40 -4.42
C SER A 32 -7.47 -12.30 -3.35
N ALA A 33 -7.24 -11.05 -3.72
CA ALA A 33 -7.38 -9.91 -2.81
C ALA A 33 -8.84 -9.71 -2.36
N MET A 34 -9.81 -9.81 -3.27
CA MET A 34 -11.24 -9.73 -2.92
C MET A 34 -11.63 -10.81 -1.91
N GLU A 35 -11.16 -12.05 -2.10
CA GLU A 35 -11.38 -13.14 -1.14
C GLU A 35 -10.70 -12.87 0.21
N LYS A 36 -9.43 -12.43 0.20
CA LYS A 36 -8.66 -12.10 1.43
C LYS A 36 -9.36 -11.03 2.27
N TYR A 37 -9.92 -10.00 1.63
CA TYR A 37 -10.54 -8.85 2.30
C TYR A 37 -12.07 -8.95 2.43
N GLY A 38 -12.69 -10.06 2.02
CA GLY A 38 -14.15 -10.25 2.12
C GLY A 38 -14.95 -9.26 1.27
N ILE A 39 -14.46 -8.91 0.08
CA ILE A 39 -15.12 -7.98 -0.83
C ILE A 39 -16.16 -8.74 -1.66
N GLU A 40 -17.44 -8.57 -1.31
CA GLU A 40 -18.57 -9.22 -2.00
C GLU A 40 -19.28 -8.32 -3.02
N TYR A 41 -19.08 -7.00 -2.93
CA TYR A 41 -19.67 -6.06 -3.88
C TYR A 41 -18.98 -6.12 -5.25
N ILE A 42 -19.62 -5.54 -6.28
CA ILE A 42 -19.13 -5.56 -7.66
C ILE A 42 -17.79 -4.82 -7.75
N VAL A 43 -16.78 -5.47 -8.33
CA VAL A 43 -15.50 -4.84 -8.66
C VAL A 43 -15.33 -4.79 -10.18
N VAL A 44 -15.06 -3.60 -10.71
CA VAL A 44 -14.73 -3.36 -12.10
C VAL A 44 -13.25 -3.07 -12.21
N GLN A 45 -12.55 -3.84 -13.05
CA GLN A 45 -11.13 -3.66 -13.29
C GLN A 45 -10.87 -2.61 -14.38
N ASP A 46 -10.27 -1.48 -14.01
CA ASP A 46 -9.96 -0.35 -14.89
C ASP A 46 -8.48 -0.32 -15.29
N ASN A 47 -7.97 -1.43 -15.83
CA ASN A 47 -6.55 -1.61 -16.21
C ASN A 47 -5.99 -0.56 -17.17
N ASN A 48 -6.88 0.13 -17.89
CA ASN A 48 -6.52 1.17 -18.85
C ASN A 48 -6.80 2.59 -18.34
N TYR A 49 -7.18 2.78 -17.07
CA TYR A 49 -7.51 4.06 -16.45
C TYR A 49 -8.61 4.85 -17.20
N LYS A 50 -9.54 4.16 -17.87
CA LYS A 50 -10.62 4.83 -18.63
C LYS A 50 -11.60 5.49 -17.68
N THR A 51 -12.08 4.75 -16.69
CA THR A 51 -13.00 5.26 -15.66
C THR A 51 -12.30 6.29 -14.80
N TRP A 52 -11.08 6.00 -14.34
CA TRP A 52 -10.22 6.91 -13.58
C TRP A 52 -10.08 8.28 -14.23
N ARG A 53 -9.72 8.32 -15.54
CA ARG A 53 -9.57 9.58 -16.27
C ARG A 53 -10.90 10.28 -16.52
N ASN A 54 -11.98 9.53 -16.78
CA ASN A 54 -13.32 10.12 -16.96
C ASN A 54 -13.83 10.80 -15.68
N PHE A 55 -13.54 10.24 -14.51
CA PHE A 55 -13.82 10.85 -13.21
C PHE A 55 -12.81 11.92 -12.80
N LYS A 56 -11.78 12.17 -13.64
CA LYS A 56 -10.66 13.07 -13.36
C LYS A 56 -10.00 12.77 -12.02
N ASN A 57 -9.89 11.48 -11.67
CA ASN A 57 -9.28 11.06 -10.43
C ASN A 57 -7.75 11.20 -10.47
N ARG A 58 -7.15 11.35 -9.29
CA ARG A 58 -5.69 11.47 -9.08
C ARG A 58 -5.22 10.81 -7.78
N PHE A 59 -6.11 10.13 -7.05
CA PHE A 59 -5.83 9.64 -5.70
C PHE A 59 -6.45 8.28 -5.45
N TRP A 60 -5.71 7.44 -4.72
CA TRP A 60 -6.22 6.27 -4.04
C TRP A 60 -6.21 6.53 -2.51
N PRO A 61 -7.23 6.08 -1.75
CA PRO A 61 -8.59 5.82 -2.22
C PRO A 61 -9.31 7.14 -2.56
N ARG A 62 -10.42 7.03 -3.30
CA ARG A 62 -11.38 8.13 -3.49
C ARG A 62 -12.78 7.56 -3.59
N LYS A 63 -13.76 8.23 -2.97
CA LYS A 63 -15.15 7.79 -2.91
C LYS A 63 -16.04 8.85 -3.54
N TYR A 64 -17.00 8.41 -4.34
CA TYR A 64 -18.08 9.26 -4.87
C TYR A 64 -19.41 8.63 -4.44
N LEU A 65 -20.33 9.43 -3.89
CA LEU A 65 -21.71 8.99 -3.69
C LEU A 65 -22.59 9.63 -4.74
N ILE A 66 -23.36 8.79 -5.41
CA ILE A 66 -24.24 9.15 -6.52
C ILE A 66 -25.68 8.89 -6.08
N ASP A 67 -26.58 9.86 -6.26
CA ASP A 67 -27.99 9.69 -5.91
C ASP A 67 -28.79 8.93 -6.98
N SER A 68 -30.07 8.69 -6.71
CA SER A 68 -30.99 7.99 -7.61
C SER A 68 -31.25 8.70 -8.94
N GLU A 69 -30.91 9.99 -9.04
CA GLU A 69 -31.02 10.76 -10.28
C GLU A 69 -29.70 10.77 -11.07
N GLY A 70 -28.64 10.17 -10.53
CA GLY A 70 -27.33 10.05 -11.18
C GLY A 70 -26.38 11.22 -10.91
N TYR A 71 -26.68 12.07 -9.92
CA TYR A 71 -25.82 13.19 -9.55
C TYR A 71 -24.82 12.80 -8.46
N ILE A 72 -23.58 13.27 -8.58
CA ILE A 72 -22.59 13.14 -7.51
C ILE A 72 -22.97 14.11 -6.39
N ARG A 73 -23.22 13.56 -5.19
CA ARG A 73 -23.66 14.29 -3.99
C ARG A 73 -22.60 14.35 -2.91
N PHE A 74 -21.54 13.55 -3.06
CA PHE A 74 -20.39 13.56 -2.18
C PHE A 74 -19.16 13.07 -2.94
N ASP A 75 -18.02 13.68 -2.64
CA ASP A 75 -16.71 13.40 -3.22
C ASP A 75 -15.69 13.51 -2.10
N HIS A 76 -14.98 12.42 -1.83
CA HIS A 76 -13.99 12.36 -0.77
C HIS A 76 -12.70 11.73 -1.29
N ILE A 77 -11.62 12.51 -1.19
CA ILE A 77 -10.26 12.13 -1.56
C ILE A 77 -9.55 11.63 -0.30
N GLY A 78 -8.86 10.50 -0.42
CA GLY A 78 -8.03 9.93 0.63
C GLY A 78 -8.79 8.98 1.56
N GLU A 79 -8.05 8.43 2.50
CA GLU A 79 -8.58 7.60 3.57
C GLU A 79 -9.34 8.44 4.61
N GLY A 80 -10.32 7.82 5.28
CA GLY A 80 -11.05 8.43 6.38
C GLY A 80 -12.47 8.88 5.99
N ALA A 81 -12.95 9.86 6.77
CA ALA A 81 -14.30 10.42 6.72
C ALA A 81 -15.42 9.34 6.72
N TYR A 82 -15.20 8.23 7.43
CA TYR A 82 -16.11 7.09 7.44
C TYR A 82 -17.52 7.49 7.92
N ASP A 83 -17.64 8.07 9.13
CA ASP A 83 -18.91 8.57 9.67
C ASP A 83 -19.60 9.58 8.76
N GLN A 84 -18.82 10.49 8.15
CA GLN A 84 -19.36 11.49 7.25
C GLN A 84 -19.91 10.85 5.98
N THR A 85 -19.17 9.90 5.40
CA THR A 85 -19.59 9.15 4.21
C THR A 85 -20.87 8.39 4.50
N GLU A 86 -20.94 7.68 5.64
CA GLU A 86 -22.12 6.91 6.03
C GLU A 86 -23.34 7.79 6.29
N LYS A 87 -23.18 8.96 6.91
CA LYS A 87 -24.27 9.93 7.07
C LYS A 87 -24.82 10.39 5.71
N VAL A 88 -23.97 10.56 4.70
CA VAL A 88 -24.44 10.89 3.36
C VAL A 88 -25.13 9.70 2.71
N ILE A 89 -24.63 8.47 2.87
CA ILE A 89 -25.33 7.26 2.43
C ILE A 89 -26.75 7.23 3.01
N GLN A 90 -26.89 7.36 4.33
CA GLN A 90 -28.20 7.38 5.00
C GLN A 90 -29.09 8.49 4.46
N LYS A 91 -28.56 9.71 4.30
CA LYS A 91 -29.33 10.81 3.72
C LYS A 91 -29.86 10.48 2.31
N LEU A 92 -29.03 9.92 1.44
CA LEU A 92 -29.43 9.58 0.07
C LEU A 92 -30.44 8.43 0.03
N LEU A 93 -30.35 7.47 0.96
CA LEU A 93 -31.35 6.40 1.12
C LEU A 93 -32.69 6.96 1.62
N SER A 94 -32.67 7.90 2.56
CA SER A 94 -33.89 8.62 3.00
C SER A 94 -34.54 9.40 1.86
N GLU A 95 -33.76 10.01 0.95
CA GLU A 95 -34.28 10.74 -0.21
C GLU A 95 -35.09 9.84 -1.17
N ILE A 96 -34.86 8.52 -1.19
CA ILE A 96 -35.65 7.54 -1.97
C ILE A 96 -36.75 6.84 -1.17
N GLY A 97 -37.02 7.28 0.06
CA GLY A 97 -38.09 6.76 0.91
C GLY A 97 -37.71 5.55 1.77
N THR A 98 -36.42 5.23 1.89
CA THR A 98 -35.95 4.18 2.80
C THR A 98 -35.83 4.73 4.23
N GLU A 99 -36.47 4.05 5.20
CA GLU A 99 -36.35 4.37 6.62
C GLU A 99 -34.98 3.90 7.16
N VAL A 100 -34.01 4.82 7.24
CA VAL A 100 -32.63 4.53 7.72
C VAL A 100 -32.24 5.36 8.95
N GLU A 101 -33.14 6.19 9.45
CA GLU A 101 -32.90 7.15 10.54
C GLU A 101 -32.62 6.47 11.89
N GLU A 102 -33.16 5.28 12.11
CA GLU A 102 -32.92 4.47 13.31
C GLU A 102 -31.71 3.54 13.18
N ILE A 103 -31.09 3.45 12.00
CA ILE A 103 -29.91 2.62 11.79
C ILE A 103 -28.70 3.38 12.38
N PRO A 104 -28.05 2.89 13.46
CA PRO A 104 -26.87 3.54 14.01
C PRO A 104 -25.73 3.54 12.98
N LEU A 105 -24.76 4.44 13.09
CA LEU A 105 -23.56 4.40 12.24
C LEU A 105 -22.75 3.13 12.53
N SER A 106 -21.93 2.73 11.57
CA SER A 106 -21.06 1.56 11.71
C SER A 106 -19.92 1.87 12.66
N GLU A 107 -19.73 1.03 13.68
CA GLU A 107 -18.56 1.11 14.56
C GLU A 107 -17.37 0.46 13.85
N MET A 108 -16.60 1.27 13.13
CA MET A 108 -15.33 0.85 12.53
C MET A 108 -14.18 1.59 13.21
N PRO A 109 -13.15 0.89 13.71
CA PRO A 109 -11.95 1.55 14.23
C PRO A 109 -11.36 2.44 13.14
N ASP A 110 -11.36 3.76 13.35
CA ASP A 110 -10.69 4.71 12.47
C ASP A 110 -9.18 4.63 12.68
N LYS A 111 -8.54 3.77 11.88
CA LYS A 111 -7.09 3.60 11.84
C LYS A 111 -6.38 4.60 10.92
N THR A 112 -7.10 5.59 10.38
CA THR A 112 -6.48 6.61 9.51
C THR A 112 -5.34 7.31 10.28
N PRO A 113 -4.12 7.39 9.72
CA PRO A 113 -3.02 8.08 10.37
C PRO A 113 -3.36 9.55 10.63
N LYS A 114 -3.20 10.00 11.88
CA LYS A 114 -3.50 11.39 12.31
C LYS A 114 -2.24 12.22 12.55
N LEU A 115 -1.10 11.55 12.63
CA LEU A 115 0.21 12.16 12.83
C LEU A 115 0.94 12.24 11.47
N PRO A 116 1.88 13.17 11.30
CA PRO A 116 2.71 13.20 10.10
C PRO A 116 3.44 11.88 9.92
N THR A 117 3.32 11.26 8.76
CA THR A 117 4.03 10.02 8.41
C THR A 117 4.95 10.26 7.22
N THR A 118 5.96 9.39 7.06
CA THR A 118 6.73 9.28 5.82
C THR A 118 5.75 9.12 4.64
N PRO A 119 5.89 9.89 3.56
CA PRO A 119 5.05 9.72 2.38
C PRO A 119 5.32 8.37 1.73
N GLU A 120 4.39 7.87 0.93
CA GLU A 120 4.64 6.68 0.12
C GLU A 120 5.89 6.86 -0.75
N LEU A 121 6.79 5.88 -0.71
CA LEU A 121 8.07 5.92 -1.42
C LEU A 121 8.08 4.84 -2.50
N TYR A 122 8.29 5.24 -3.75
CA TYR A 122 8.31 4.35 -4.91
C TYR A 122 9.73 3.92 -5.28
N ALA A 123 9.88 2.68 -5.72
CA ALA A 123 11.14 2.09 -6.16
C ALA A 123 11.37 2.21 -7.68
N GLY A 124 10.33 1.97 -8.48
CA GLY A 124 10.42 1.96 -9.93
C GLY A 124 10.68 3.35 -10.52
N TYR A 125 11.62 3.46 -11.46
CA TYR A 125 12.05 4.76 -12.00
C TYR A 125 10.93 5.53 -12.72
N SER A 126 9.89 4.85 -13.22
CA SER A 126 8.76 5.50 -13.92
C SER A 126 7.77 6.16 -12.97
N PHE A 127 7.76 5.76 -11.69
CA PHE A 127 6.90 6.32 -10.66
C PHE A 127 7.65 7.26 -9.71
N ALA A 128 8.86 6.86 -9.30
CA ALA A 128 9.69 7.59 -8.35
C ALA A 128 10.18 8.93 -8.92
N LEU A 129 10.91 8.91 -10.05
CA LEU A 129 11.58 10.10 -10.58
C LEU A 129 10.61 11.24 -10.95
N PRO A 130 9.44 11.00 -11.59
CA PRO A 130 8.48 12.08 -11.87
C PRO A 130 7.87 12.73 -10.61
N ARG A 131 7.93 12.05 -9.46
CA ARG A 131 7.49 12.56 -8.15
C ARG A 131 8.62 13.22 -7.38
N GLY A 132 9.82 13.31 -7.95
CA GLY A 132 11.02 13.84 -7.29
C GLY A 132 11.58 12.89 -6.23
N GLN A 133 11.20 11.61 -6.27
CA GLN A 133 11.78 10.57 -5.43
C GLN A 133 12.91 9.89 -6.18
N ASP A 134 14.00 9.61 -5.47
CA ASP A 134 15.17 8.90 -5.97
C ASP A 134 15.81 8.13 -4.80
N VAL A 135 16.70 7.19 -5.09
CA VAL A 135 17.51 6.58 -4.04
C VAL A 135 18.56 7.57 -3.54
N GLY A 136 18.83 7.54 -2.23
CA GLY A 136 19.79 8.44 -1.60
C GLY A 136 21.26 8.06 -1.86
N ASN A 137 21.51 6.93 -2.52
CA ASN A 137 22.86 6.53 -2.91
C ASN A 137 23.48 7.51 -3.92
N SER A 138 24.82 7.58 -3.93
CA SER A 138 25.53 8.34 -4.94
C SER A 138 25.20 7.83 -6.34
N GLY A 139 24.73 8.73 -7.21
CA GLY A 139 24.35 8.42 -8.59
C GLY A 139 22.84 8.17 -8.81
N GLY A 140 22.05 8.02 -7.74
CA GLY A 140 20.61 7.82 -7.84
C GLY A 140 20.20 6.52 -8.56
N LEU A 141 18.94 6.44 -8.97
CA LEU A 141 18.40 5.38 -9.79
C LEU A 141 18.92 5.51 -11.21
N ASN A 142 19.53 4.44 -11.72
CA ASN A 142 19.94 4.38 -13.12
C ASN A 142 19.01 3.45 -13.91
N SER A 143 18.14 4.04 -14.73
CA SER A 143 17.05 3.32 -15.40
C SER A 143 17.57 2.18 -16.29
N LYS A 144 17.08 0.96 -16.05
CA LYS A 144 17.38 -0.27 -16.82
C LYS A 144 18.82 -0.79 -16.69
N ASP A 145 19.59 -0.24 -15.75
CA ASP A 145 20.92 -0.74 -15.44
C ASP A 145 20.90 -1.52 -14.12
N THR A 146 21.82 -2.47 -14.02
CA THR A 146 22.19 -3.06 -12.74
C THR A 146 23.33 -2.24 -12.15
N VAL A 147 23.18 -1.81 -10.90
CA VAL A 147 24.13 -0.96 -10.19
C VAL A 147 24.46 -1.59 -8.84
N ASP A 148 25.76 -1.61 -8.53
CA ASP A 148 26.25 -2.01 -7.20
C ASP A 148 26.23 -0.79 -6.28
N TYR A 149 25.21 -0.75 -5.41
CA TYR A 149 25.01 0.35 -4.49
C TYR A 149 25.86 0.17 -3.23
N VAL A 150 26.49 1.26 -2.80
CA VAL A 150 27.22 1.32 -1.54
C VAL A 150 26.58 2.40 -0.67
N LEU A 151 26.29 2.05 0.58
CA LEU A 151 25.88 3.03 1.57
C LEU A 151 27.12 3.79 2.06
N SER A 152 27.23 5.06 1.68
CA SER A 152 28.33 5.93 2.08
C SER A 152 27.80 7.11 2.90
N GLY A 153 28.00 7.07 4.22
CA GLY A 153 27.61 8.15 5.12
C GLY A 153 26.26 7.94 5.81
N GLU A 154 25.71 9.04 6.33
CA GLU A 154 24.42 9.06 7.02
C GLU A 154 23.26 9.03 6.03
N THR A 155 22.19 8.37 6.44
CA THR A 155 20.92 8.34 5.72
C THR A 155 20.08 9.57 6.07
N ASN A 156 19.22 9.97 5.13
CA ASN A 156 18.20 10.98 5.38
C ASN A 156 16.84 10.30 5.54
N ARG A 157 15.99 10.89 6.37
CA ARG A 157 14.59 10.50 6.50
C ARG A 157 13.86 10.59 5.16
N ASP A 158 12.88 9.71 4.96
CA ASP A 158 11.96 9.70 3.81
C ASP A 158 12.67 9.40 2.47
N VAL A 159 13.81 8.70 2.51
CA VAL A 159 14.62 8.35 1.33
C VAL A 159 15.03 6.88 1.39
N ILE A 160 14.85 6.16 0.27
CA ILE A 160 15.29 4.77 0.13
C ILE A 160 16.79 4.75 -0.17
N TYR A 161 17.52 3.91 0.55
CA TYR A 161 18.92 3.60 0.26
C TYR A 161 19.06 2.11 -0.03
N LEU A 162 19.98 1.79 -0.92
CA LEU A 162 20.27 0.43 -1.35
C LEU A 162 21.71 0.06 -0.99
N GLN A 163 21.92 -1.23 -0.78
CA GLN A 163 23.25 -1.82 -0.71
C GLN A 163 23.28 -3.03 -1.64
N SER A 164 24.44 -3.30 -2.21
CA SER A 164 24.69 -4.43 -3.11
C SER A 164 24.03 -4.25 -4.49
N SER A 165 23.97 -5.30 -5.29
CA SER A 165 23.56 -5.21 -6.70
C SER A 165 22.04 -5.17 -6.89
N TRP A 166 21.54 -4.11 -7.51
CA TRP A 166 20.12 -3.92 -7.83
C TRP A 166 19.90 -3.56 -9.29
N HIS A 167 18.88 -4.14 -9.91
CA HIS A 167 18.41 -3.76 -11.24
C HIS A 167 17.19 -2.84 -11.15
N SER A 168 17.24 -1.70 -11.86
CA SER A 168 16.16 -0.71 -11.84
C SER A 168 15.16 -0.93 -12.98
N ASN A 169 13.99 -1.50 -12.66
CA ASN A 169 12.86 -1.65 -13.57
C ASN A 169 11.95 -0.41 -13.56
N ALA A 170 10.98 -0.39 -14.48
CA ALA A 170 10.07 0.74 -14.63
C ALA A 170 9.21 0.97 -13.39
N ASP A 171 8.75 -0.10 -12.75
CA ASP A 171 7.78 -0.13 -11.66
C ASP A 171 8.31 -0.76 -10.36
N ASN A 172 9.50 -1.38 -10.38
CA ASN A 172 10.14 -1.95 -9.20
C ASN A 172 11.68 -1.86 -9.25
N LEU A 173 12.30 -2.28 -8.15
CA LEU A 173 13.71 -2.64 -8.05
C LEU A 173 13.85 -4.14 -7.79
N GLU A 174 14.83 -4.77 -8.42
CA GLU A 174 15.10 -6.21 -8.33
C GLU A 174 16.49 -6.45 -7.72
N ALA A 175 16.56 -7.30 -6.69
CA ALA A 175 17.82 -7.73 -6.10
C ALA A 175 18.53 -8.72 -7.03
N LYS A 176 19.80 -8.44 -7.35
CA LYS A 176 20.63 -9.25 -8.27
C LYS A 176 21.69 -10.10 -7.56
N GLU A 177 21.70 -10.10 -6.24
CA GLU A 177 22.57 -10.96 -5.44
C GLU A 177 21.97 -11.24 -4.07
N ASP A 178 22.46 -12.31 -3.45
CA ASP A 178 22.15 -12.61 -2.06
C ASP A 178 22.72 -11.56 -1.11
N SER A 179 22.00 -11.29 -0.02
CA SER A 179 22.34 -10.27 0.97
C SER A 179 22.26 -8.82 0.46
N ALA A 180 21.55 -8.59 -0.66
CA ALA A 180 21.13 -7.26 -1.05
C ALA A 180 20.28 -6.63 0.06
N ALA A 181 20.40 -5.32 0.27
CA ALA A 181 19.71 -4.66 1.36
C ALA A 181 19.06 -3.33 0.97
N ILE A 182 17.95 -3.05 1.64
CA ILE A 182 17.21 -1.80 1.58
C ILE A 182 17.34 -1.14 2.96
N ILE A 183 17.64 0.15 3.00
CA ILE A 183 17.77 0.95 4.23
C ILE A 183 16.86 2.16 4.10
N LEU A 184 16.11 2.47 5.15
CA LEU A 184 15.15 3.56 5.18
C LEU A 184 15.02 4.13 6.60
N ASP A 185 15.29 5.42 6.75
CA ASP A 185 14.87 6.17 7.92
C ASP A 185 13.44 6.68 7.70
N PHE A 186 12.52 6.31 8.58
CA PHE A 186 11.09 6.64 8.45
C PHE A 186 10.50 7.21 9.74
N LEU A 187 9.37 7.92 9.60
CA LEU A 187 8.50 8.39 10.69
C LEU A 187 7.12 7.76 10.50
N ALA A 188 6.78 6.75 11.29
CA ALA A 188 5.48 6.07 11.23
C ALA A 188 5.22 5.22 12.48
N GLY A 189 3.99 4.74 12.66
CA GLY A 189 3.67 3.65 13.57
C GLY A 189 3.70 2.29 12.89
N SER A 190 3.44 2.22 11.59
CA SER A 190 3.51 0.99 10.81
C SER A 190 4.21 1.19 9.47
N VAL A 191 4.86 0.14 8.97
CA VAL A 191 5.49 0.12 7.64
C VAL A 191 5.06 -1.12 6.88
N ASN A 192 4.66 -0.91 5.64
CA ASN A 192 4.44 -1.99 4.70
C ASN A 192 5.35 -1.82 3.48
N ILE A 193 5.70 -2.95 2.87
CA ILE A 193 6.42 -3.01 1.60
C ILE A 193 5.55 -3.74 0.57
N VAL A 194 5.38 -3.14 -0.60
CA VAL A 194 4.76 -3.79 -1.75
C VAL A 194 5.87 -4.56 -2.47
N ALA A 195 5.87 -5.88 -2.30
CA ALA A 195 6.95 -6.75 -2.75
C ALA A 195 6.43 -7.94 -3.54
N ASP A 196 7.30 -8.49 -4.35
CA ASP A 196 7.08 -9.71 -5.14
C ASP A 196 8.39 -10.50 -5.28
N ASN A 197 8.30 -11.69 -5.87
CA ASN A 197 9.39 -12.56 -6.23
C ASN A 197 9.29 -12.95 -7.72
N LEU A 198 10.42 -13.19 -8.36
CA LEU A 198 10.41 -13.54 -9.79
C LEU A 198 10.03 -14.99 -10.09
N GLU A 199 10.42 -15.93 -9.23
CA GLU A 199 10.27 -17.37 -9.49
C GLU A 199 9.86 -18.15 -8.25
N GLU A 200 10.64 -18.04 -7.18
CA GLU A 200 10.45 -18.79 -5.94
C GLU A 200 10.32 -17.85 -4.74
N ALA A 201 9.63 -18.34 -3.70
CA ALA A 201 9.49 -17.61 -2.47
C ALA A 201 10.86 -17.24 -1.88
N VAL A 202 11.05 -15.97 -1.57
CA VAL A 202 12.29 -15.44 -1.00
C VAL A 202 12.07 -15.02 0.45
N GLU A 203 13.12 -15.22 1.25
CA GLU A 203 13.14 -14.77 2.63
C GLU A 203 13.71 -13.35 2.69
N MET A 204 13.01 -12.47 3.40
CA MET A 204 13.41 -11.10 3.68
C MET A 204 13.58 -10.92 5.18
N GLU A 205 14.82 -10.70 5.62
CA GLU A 205 15.12 -10.43 7.02
C GLU A 205 14.79 -8.99 7.39
N VAL A 206 14.21 -8.77 8.57
CA VAL A 206 13.69 -7.47 9.00
C VAL A 206 14.43 -6.96 10.24
N PHE A 207 15.05 -5.79 10.10
CA PHE A 207 15.79 -5.12 11.17
C PHE A 207 15.23 -3.72 11.44
N ILE A 208 15.10 -3.38 12.72
CA ILE A 208 14.80 -2.03 13.20
C ILE A 208 15.94 -1.57 14.10
N ASP A 209 16.48 -0.39 13.83
CA ASP A 209 17.57 0.24 14.59
C ASP A 209 18.80 -0.68 14.77
N GLY A 210 19.09 -1.48 13.73
CA GLY A 210 20.23 -2.38 13.66
C GLY A 210 20.06 -3.73 14.39
N LEU A 211 18.89 -4.00 14.96
CA LEU A 211 18.54 -5.29 15.58
C LEU A 211 17.41 -5.96 14.79
N TYR A 212 17.27 -7.28 14.86
CA TYR A 212 16.05 -7.92 14.35
C TYR A 212 14.82 -7.29 15.00
N VAL A 213 13.77 -7.07 14.21
CA VAL A 213 12.54 -6.47 14.73
C VAL A 213 12.01 -7.29 15.91
N SER A 214 11.62 -6.60 16.98
CA SER A 214 11.08 -7.24 18.18
C SER A 214 9.68 -7.80 17.93
N LYS A 215 9.21 -8.71 18.80
CA LYS A 215 7.83 -9.24 18.68
C LYS A 215 6.77 -8.17 18.93
N GLU A 216 7.13 -7.16 19.71
CA GLU A 216 6.27 -6.03 20.07
C GLU A 216 6.13 -5.01 18.94
N GLN A 217 7.06 -5.01 17.98
CA GLN A 217 7.10 -4.08 16.84
C GLN A 217 6.93 -4.80 15.48
N ALA A 218 6.75 -6.11 15.51
CA ALA A 218 6.67 -6.93 14.32
C ALA A 218 5.32 -6.78 13.64
N GLY A 219 5.36 -6.50 12.34
CA GLY A 219 4.16 -6.52 11.52
C GLY A 219 3.55 -7.92 11.38
N GLU A 220 2.30 -7.99 10.92
CA GLU A 220 1.52 -9.24 10.86
C GLU A 220 2.14 -10.33 9.98
N ASP A 221 2.96 -9.96 8.99
CA ASP A 221 3.61 -10.90 8.07
C ASP A 221 4.99 -11.37 8.58
N VAL A 222 5.49 -10.80 9.68
CA VAL A 222 6.79 -11.14 10.25
C VAL A 222 6.71 -12.46 11.03
N GLN A 223 7.61 -13.37 10.66
CA GLN A 223 7.82 -14.68 11.27
C GLN A 223 9.14 -14.69 12.05
N PHE A 224 9.24 -15.63 12.99
CA PHE A 224 10.40 -15.74 13.88
C PHE A 224 10.97 -17.16 13.90
N ASP A 225 12.29 -17.27 13.76
CA ASP A 225 13.07 -18.48 14.05
C ASP A 225 14.18 -18.13 15.06
N GLY A 226 13.93 -18.44 16.34
CA GLY A 226 14.77 -17.95 17.43
C GLY A 226 14.72 -16.43 17.56
N GLU A 227 15.88 -15.78 17.44
CA GLU A 227 16.02 -14.31 17.43
C GLU A 227 15.90 -13.70 16.02
N LYS A 228 15.91 -14.53 14.97
CA LYS A 228 15.79 -14.07 13.59
C LYS A 228 14.34 -13.70 13.29
N ALA A 229 14.14 -12.50 12.76
CA ALA A 229 12.85 -12.01 12.27
C ALA A 229 12.88 -11.87 10.74
N PHE A 230 11.91 -12.46 10.07
CA PHE A 230 11.86 -12.51 8.60
C PHE A 230 10.43 -12.56 8.06
N VAL A 231 10.26 -12.16 6.81
CA VAL A 231 9.03 -12.31 6.03
C VAL A 231 9.31 -13.25 4.86
N ILE A 232 8.35 -14.11 4.53
CA ILE A 232 8.39 -14.92 3.31
C ILE A 232 7.61 -14.18 2.23
N VAL A 233 8.30 -13.77 1.17
CA VAL A 233 7.71 -13.11 0.00
C VAL A 233 7.50 -14.17 -1.07
N ASP A 234 6.26 -14.64 -1.19
CA ASP A 234 5.86 -15.76 -2.05
C ASP A 234 4.92 -15.36 -3.20
N LYS A 235 4.38 -14.13 -3.16
CA LYS A 235 3.48 -13.58 -4.17
C LYS A 235 3.49 -12.05 -4.17
N PRO A 236 2.98 -11.40 -5.23
CA PRO A 236 2.84 -9.95 -5.23
C PRO A 236 1.75 -9.52 -4.26
N GLN A 237 2.14 -8.83 -3.19
CA GLN A 237 1.20 -8.21 -2.25
C GLN A 237 1.91 -7.14 -1.40
N LEU A 238 1.11 -6.51 -0.56
CA LEU A 238 1.59 -5.68 0.54
C LEU A 238 1.92 -6.57 1.74
N TYR A 239 3.16 -6.45 2.24
CA TYR A 239 3.66 -7.15 3.43
C TYR A 239 3.91 -6.15 4.55
N ASN A 240 3.33 -6.41 5.72
CA ASN A 240 3.51 -5.60 6.92
C ASN A 240 4.78 -6.04 7.67
N VAL A 241 5.81 -5.19 7.65
CA VAL A 241 7.14 -5.50 8.21
C VAL A 241 7.36 -4.86 9.58
N PHE A 242 6.55 -3.87 9.95
CA PHE A 242 6.64 -3.14 11.22
C PHE A 242 5.26 -2.67 11.65
N ASP A 243 4.95 -2.84 12.94
CA ASP A 243 3.74 -2.33 13.61
C ASP A 243 4.07 -2.04 15.08
N GLY A 244 4.31 -0.76 15.41
CA GLY A 244 4.76 -0.30 16.71
C GLY A 244 4.24 1.10 17.07
N ASP A 245 4.86 1.71 18.08
CA ASP A 245 4.53 3.09 18.43
C ASP A 245 4.95 4.07 17.32
N HIS A 246 4.20 5.16 17.16
CA HIS A 246 4.56 6.19 16.20
C HIS A 246 5.87 6.88 16.59
N GLY A 247 6.88 6.81 15.72
CA GLY A 247 8.22 7.35 16.00
C GLY A 247 9.13 7.35 14.78
N GLU A 248 10.36 7.86 14.98
CA GLU A 248 11.42 7.77 13.98
C GLU A 248 12.24 6.51 14.22
N TYR A 249 12.46 5.73 13.15
CA TYR A 249 13.16 4.45 13.19
C TYR A 249 14.01 4.26 11.93
N ASN A 250 15.05 3.43 12.03
CA ASN A 250 15.83 2.95 10.90
C ASN A 250 15.40 1.52 10.53
N LEU A 251 14.75 1.36 9.38
CA LEU A 251 14.45 0.06 8.79
C LEU A 251 15.62 -0.40 7.95
N LYS A 252 16.01 -1.67 8.14
CA LYS A 252 16.86 -2.39 7.19
C LYS A 252 16.22 -3.73 6.83
N LEU A 253 16.11 -3.99 5.53
CA LEU A 253 15.64 -5.25 4.98
C LEU A 253 16.80 -5.93 4.26
N VAL A 254 17.05 -7.20 4.53
CA VAL A 254 18.07 -8.00 3.82
C VAL A 254 17.37 -9.11 3.04
N VAL A 255 17.63 -9.18 1.74
CA VAL A 255 16.92 -10.02 0.79
C VAL A 255 17.87 -10.90 -0.03
N LYS A 256 17.29 -11.84 -0.77
CA LYS A 256 18.00 -12.73 -1.70
C LYS A 256 17.82 -12.30 -3.14
N GLU A 257 18.64 -12.86 -4.03
CA GLU A 257 18.45 -12.69 -5.47
C GLU A 257 17.03 -13.08 -5.89
N GLY A 258 16.42 -12.29 -6.78
CA GLY A 258 15.05 -12.52 -7.28
C GLY A 258 13.95 -11.86 -6.44
N PHE A 259 14.28 -11.24 -5.30
CA PHE A 259 13.37 -10.34 -4.59
C PHE A 259 13.12 -9.06 -5.41
N THR A 260 11.87 -8.61 -5.45
CA THR A 260 11.51 -7.32 -6.05
C THR A 260 10.61 -6.51 -5.12
N PHE A 261 10.70 -5.19 -5.21
CA PHE A 261 9.77 -4.31 -4.49
C PHE A 261 9.43 -3.05 -5.27
N HIS A 262 8.20 -2.59 -5.07
CA HIS A 262 7.56 -1.52 -5.83
C HIS A 262 7.46 -0.22 -5.03
N ALA A 263 7.08 -0.31 -3.75
CA ALA A 263 6.87 0.85 -2.89
C ALA A 263 6.92 0.49 -1.39
N PHE A 264 7.07 1.53 -0.56
CA PHE A 264 6.79 1.51 0.87
C PHE A 264 5.57 2.37 1.20
N THR A 265 4.69 1.88 2.06
CA THR A 265 3.55 2.62 2.60
C THR A 265 3.61 2.65 4.13
N PHE A 266 2.98 3.67 4.73
CA PHE A 266 3.15 3.99 6.14
C PHE A 266 1.81 4.30 6.80
N GLY A 267 1.66 3.91 8.06
CA GLY A 267 0.50 4.18 8.90
C GLY A 267 0.84 4.71 10.28
#